data_AF-A0A4Y2JQ43-F1
#
_entry.id   AF-A0A4Y2JQ43-F1
#
_cell.length_a   1.000
_cell.length_b   1.000
_cell.length_c   1.000
_cell.angle_alpha   90.00
_cell.angle_beta   90.00
_cell.angle_gamma   90.00
#
_symmetry.space_group_name_H-M   'P 1'
#
loop_
_entity.id
_entity.type
_entity.pdbx_description
1 polymer ?
#
loop_
_entity_poly.entity_id
_entity_poly.type
_entity_poly.pdbx_seq_one_letter_code
_entity_poly.pdbx_strand_id
1 'polypeptide(L)'
;MKAANNLNIIADQLHPYIAFVFPTENGVFQQDNALCHKARIVLEWFKEHTDEFHLKSWSPNSRDLNPMEHIWDVMERQLRAQTPPCPNISTLRDRCLDIWYNLSPVMYQKLVAMPRRVAAVLKAIGGGTRY
;
A
#
# COMPACT_ATOMS: atom_id res chain seq x y z
N MET A 1 -13.78 5.52 -0.54
CA MET A 1 -14.01 4.64 0.62
C MET A 1 -14.42 5.50 1.82
N LYS A 2 -15.35 5.04 2.68
CA LYS A 2 -15.69 5.74 3.94
C LYS A 2 -14.72 5.31 5.05
N ALA A 3 -14.51 6.18 6.05
CA ALA A 3 -13.63 5.89 7.19
C ALA A 3 -14.03 4.61 7.95
N ALA A 4 -15.32 4.37 8.15
CA ALA A 4 -15.81 3.15 8.81
C ALA A 4 -15.43 1.88 8.04
N ASN A 5 -15.55 1.89 6.72
CA ASN A 5 -15.15 0.75 5.89
C ASN A 5 -13.64 0.52 5.96
N ASN A 6 -12.84 1.59 6.02
CA ASN A 6 -11.40 1.48 6.20
C ASN A 6 -11.04 0.85 7.55
N LEU A 7 -11.73 1.29 8.62
CA LEU A 7 -11.56 0.72 9.96
C LEU A 7 -11.87 -0.78 9.97
N ASN A 8 -12.97 -1.21 9.34
CA ASN A 8 -13.30 -2.64 9.26
C ASN A 8 -12.21 -3.45 8.54
N ILE A 9 -11.63 -2.92 7.46
CA ILE A 9 -10.51 -3.59 6.77
C ILE A 9 -9.28 -3.69 7.69
N ILE A 10 -8.96 -2.62 8.42
CA ILE A 10 -7.82 -2.61 9.33
C ILE A 10 -8.02 -3.62 10.45
N ALA A 11 -9.16 -3.55 11.15
CA ALA A 11 -9.44 -4.37 12.32
C ALA A 11 -9.68 -5.84 11.96
N ASP A 12 -10.47 -6.11 10.92
CA ASP A 12 -10.96 -7.48 10.66
C ASP A 12 -10.04 -8.28 9.73
N GLN A 13 -9.19 -7.61 8.95
CA GLN A 13 -8.35 -8.28 7.93
C GLN A 13 -6.87 -8.04 8.16
N LEU A 14 -6.46 -6.78 8.30
CA LEU A 14 -5.03 -6.43 8.36
C LEU A 14 -4.42 -6.80 9.71
N HIS A 15 -5.09 -6.50 10.82
CA HIS A 15 -4.58 -6.74 12.16
C HIS A 15 -4.31 -8.23 12.46
N PRO A 16 -5.26 -9.17 12.20
CA PRO A 16 -4.98 -10.60 12.33
C PRO A 16 -3.84 -11.08 11.42
N TYR A 17 -3.76 -10.53 10.21
CA TYR A 17 -2.70 -10.89 9.26
C TYR A 17 -1.31 -10.44 9.73
N ILE A 18 -1.18 -9.23 10.26
CA ILE A 18 0.09 -8.72 10.79
C ILE A 18 0.51 -9.49 12.03
N ALA A 19 -0.41 -9.80 12.95
CA ALA A 19 -0.10 -10.65 14.10
C ALA A 19 0.42 -12.04 13.69
N PHE A 20 -0.13 -12.60 12.60
CA PHE A 20 0.33 -13.87 12.05
C PHE A 20 1.72 -13.78 11.38
N VAL A 21 1.99 -12.73 10.58
CA VAL A 21 3.25 -12.58 9.83
C VAL A 21 4.38 -12.03 10.69
N PHE A 22 4.08 -11.21 11.70
CA PHE A 22 5.02 -10.55 12.61
C PHE A 22 4.70 -10.91 14.07
N PRO A 23 4.92 -12.16 14.48
CA PRO A 23 4.54 -12.65 15.82
C PRO A 23 5.33 -12.01 16.97
N THR A 24 6.39 -11.27 16.67
CA THR A 24 7.18 -10.50 17.64
C THR A 24 6.77 -9.03 17.71
N GLU A 25 5.59 -8.68 17.20
CA GLU A 25 4.98 -7.33 17.33
C GLU A 25 5.83 -6.19 16.77
N ASN A 26 6.70 -6.49 15.78
CA ASN A 26 7.56 -5.51 15.12
C ASN A 26 7.04 -5.08 13.74
N GLY A 27 5.76 -5.37 13.46
CA GLY A 27 5.10 -5.00 12.22
C GLY A 27 4.97 -3.49 12.09
N VAL A 28 5.50 -2.93 10.99
CA VAL A 28 5.35 -1.52 10.66
C VAL A 28 4.37 -1.38 9.50
N PHE A 29 3.31 -0.62 9.72
CA PHE A 29 2.32 -0.33 8.70
C PHE A 29 2.50 1.06 8.12
N GLN A 30 2.34 1.14 6.79
CA GLN A 30 2.41 2.37 6.04
C GLN A 30 1.08 2.56 5.29
N GLN A 31 0.50 3.74 5.44
CA GLN A 31 -0.64 4.21 4.64
C GLN A 31 -0.40 5.66 4.23
N ASP A 32 -1.09 6.11 3.17
CA ASP A 32 -1.05 7.51 2.76
C ASP A 32 -1.93 8.39 3.68
N ASN A 33 -1.91 9.71 3.42
CA ASN A 33 -2.69 10.68 4.18
C ASN A 33 -4.10 10.91 3.62
N ALA A 34 -4.72 9.93 2.94
CA ALA A 34 -6.09 10.06 2.47
C ALA A 34 -7.06 10.35 3.64
N LEU A 35 -8.13 11.10 3.37
CA LEU A 35 -9.06 11.56 4.41
C LEU A 35 -9.68 10.42 5.24
N CYS A 36 -9.95 9.27 4.61
CA CYS A 36 -10.47 8.10 5.33
C CYS A 36 -9.44 7.46 6.27
N HIS A 37 -8.14 7.53 5.95
CA HIS A 37 -7.05 7.00 6.79
C HIS A 37 -6.72 7.93 7.96
N LYS A 38 -6.96 9.23 7.79
CA LYS A 38 -6.75 10.28 8.80
C LYS A 38 -7.98 10.56 9.66
N ALA A 39 -9.09 9.86 9.42
CA ALA A 39 -10.31 10.03 10.20
C ALA A 39 -10.05 9.65 11.67
N ARG A 40 -10.68 10.40 12.59
CA ARG A 40 -10.51 10.21 14.05
C ARG A 40 -10.67 8.76 14.48
N ILE A 41 -11.73 8.09 14.02
CA ILE A 41 -12.03 6.69 14.38
C ILE A 41 -10.92 5.71 13.96
N VAL A 42 -10.21 5.98 12.86
CA VAL A 42 -9.11 5.14 12.38
C VAL A 42 -7.84 5.39 13.19
N LEU A 43 -7.56 6.67 13.48
CA LEU A 43 -6.38 7.04 14.27
C LEU A 43 -6.51 6.62 15.75
N GLU A 44 -7.72 6.69 16.32
CA GLU A 44 -8.00 6.20 17.67
C GLU A 44 -7.77 4.68 17.76
N TRP A 45 -8.25 3.92 16.77
CA TRP A 45 -7.99 2.48 16.72
C TRP A 45 -6.49 2.14 16.70
N PHE A 46 -5.69 2.84 15.88
CA PHE A 46 -4.23 2.63 15.88
C PHE A 46 -3.56 3.02 17.20
N LYS A 47 -4.10 4.02 17.91
CA LYS A 47 -3.60 4.43 19.22
C LYS A 47 -3.87 3.36 20.29
N GLU A 48 -5.00 2.67 20.20
CA GLU A 48 -5.38 1.58 21.10
C GLU A 48 -4.54 0.30 20.89
N HIS A 49 -3.98 0.10 19.69
CA HIS A 49 -3.22 -1.09 19.30
C HIS A 49 -1.74 -0.79 19.00
N THR A 50 -1.17 0.26 19.61
CA THR A 50 0.19 0.73 19.27
C THR A 50 1.29 -0.24 19.69
N ASP A 51 1.06 -1.02 20.74
CA ASP A 51 1.93 -2.11 21.21
C ASP A 51 2.02 -3.26 20.20
N GLU A 52 0.90 -3.60 19.55
CA GLU A 52 0.84 -4.69 18.57
C GLU A 52 1.21 -4.23 17.15
N PHE A 53 0.99 -2.95 16.86
CA PHE A 53 0.92 -2.45 15.49
C PHE A 53 1.42 -1.01 15.35
N HIS A 54 2.54 -0.83 14.66
CA HIS A 54 3.17 0.49 14.55
C HIS A 54 2.77 1.18 13.23
N LEU A 55 1.88 2.17 13.32
CA LEU A 55 1.58 3.06 12.19
C LEU A 55 2.74 4.06 11.97
N LYS A 56 3.36 4.01 10.79
CA LYS A 56 4.43 4.93 10.41
C LYS A 56 3.86 6.29 9.99
N SER A 57 4.47 7.38 10.46
CA SER A 57 4.18 8.71 9.98
C SER A 57 4.62 8.88 8.51
N TRP A 58 3.80 9.57 7.73
CA TRP A 58 4.04 9.75 6.29
C TRP A 58 3.91 11.21 5.89
N SER A 59 4.83 11.69 5.06
CA SER A 59 4.76 13.04 4.51
C SER A 59 3.64 13.15 3.47
N PRO A 60 2.86 14.25 3.46
CA PRO A 60 1.90 14.52 2.40
C PRO A 60 2.56 14.50 1.01
N ASN A 61 1.76 14.20 -0.03
CA ASN A 61 2.17 14.27 -1.44
C ASN A 61 3.42 13.45 -1.81
N SER A 62 3.76 12.43 -1.03
CA SER A 62 4.97 11.62 -1.23
C SER A 62 4.64 10.30 -1.93
N ARG A 63 4.11 10.40 -3.16
CA ARG A 63 3.74 9.24 -3.98
C ARG A 63 4.96 8.36 -4.27
N ASP A 64 6.08 8.99 -4.59
CA ASP A 64 7.36 8.35 -4.92
C ASP A 64 7.91 7.45 -3.80
N LEU A 65 7.52 7.73 -2.56
CA LEU A 65 7.90 6.94 -1.41
C LEU A 65 6.94 5.77 -1.19
N ASN A 66 5.76 5.72 -1.81
CA ASN A 66 4.76 4.68 -1.60
C ASN A 66 4.98 3.50 -2.57
N PRO A 67 5.44 2.32 -2.11
CA PRO A 67 5.68 1.19 -2.99
C PRO A 67 4.42 0.67 -3.68
N MET A 68 3.24 0.88 -3.10
CA MET A 68 1.96 0.45 -3.68
C MET A 68 1.66 1.13 -5.02
N GLU A 69 2.10 2.37 -5.21
CA GLU A 69 1.85 3.12 -6.45
C GLU A 69 2.57 2.49 -7.64
N HIS A 70 3.76 1.93 -7.40
CA HIS A 70 4.49 1.19 -8.42
C HIS A 70 3.88 -0.20 -8.66
N ILE A 71 3.31 -0.86 -7.63
CA ILE A 71 2.51 -2.08 -7.86
C ILE A 71 1.33 -1.78 -8.78
N TRP A 72 0.59 -0.70 -8.52
CA TRP A 72 -0.53 -0.30 -9.36
C TRP A 72 -0.12 0.03 -10.79
N ASP A 73 0.98 0.76 -11.00
CA ASP A 73 1.51 1.04 -12.34
C ASP A 73 1.89 -0.25 -13.10
N VAL A 74 2.54 -1.21 -12.43
CA VAL A 74 2.86 -2.52 -13.04
C VAL A 74 1.58 -3.27 -13.42
N MET A 75 0.61 -3.33 -12.51
CA MET A 75 -0.66 -4.02 -12.77
C MET A 75 -1.42 -3.39 -13.93
N GLU A 76 -1.49 -2.05 -13.96
CA GLU A 76 -2.16 -1.31 -15.01
C GLU A 76 -1.51 -1.55 -16.38
N ARG A 77 -0.17 -1.53 -16.46
CA ARG A 77 0.56 -1.83 -17.70
C ARG A 77 0.29 -3.24 -18.20
N GLN A 78 0.30 -4.24 -17.30
CA GLN A 78 -0.01 -5.62 -17.67
C GLN A 78 -1.45 -5.76 -18.15
N LEU A 79 -2.40 -5.13 -17.45
CA LEU A 79 -3.81 -5.13 -17.83
C LEU A 79 -4.03 -4.49 -19.21
N ARG A 80 -3.38 -3.35 -19.49
CA ARG A 80 -3.47 -2.63 -20.77
C ARG A 80 -2.85 -3.41 -21.94
N ALA A 81 -1.86 -4.26 -21.68
CA ALA A 81 -1.24 -5.10 -22.70
C ALA A 81 -2.11 -6.30 -23.11
N GLN A 82 -3.12 -6.68 -22.31
CA GLN A 82 -3.98 -7.82 -22.62
C GLN A 82 -4.95 -7.52 -23.76
N THR A 83 -5.06 -8.46 -24.69
CA THR A 83 -5.97 -8.39 -25.85
C THR A 83 -6.88 -9.62 -25.86
N PRO A 84 -8.21 -9.48 -26.05
CA PRO A 84 -8.94 -8.21 -26.20
C PRO A 84 -9.06 -7.43 -24.88
N PRO A 85 -9.39 -6.13 -24.92
CA PRO A 85 -9.69 -5.33 -23.73
C PRO A 85 -10.79 -5.97 -22.86
N CYS A 86 -10.79 -5.65 -21.57
CA CYS A 86 -11.80 -6.16 -20.63
C CYS A 86 -13.21 -5.69 -21.03
N PRO A 87 -14.15 -6.59 -21.36
CA PRO A 87 -15.47 -6.20 -21.84
C PRO A 87 -16.43 -5.75 -20.72
N ASN A 88 -16.16 -6.11 -19.47
CA ASN A 88 -17.00 -5.79 -18.32
C ASN A 88 -16.20 -5.83 -17.00
N ILE A 89 -16.86 -5.42 -15.93
CA ILE A 89 -16.27 -5.33 -14.58
C ILE A 89 -15.87 -6.71 -14.02
N SER A 90 -16.60 -7.78 -14.34
CA SER A 90 -16.25 -9.13 -13.88
C SER A 90 -14.91 -9.55 -14.47
N THR A 91 -14.77 -9.46 -15.79
CA THR A 91 -13.52 -9.81 -16.47
C THR A 91 -12.36 -8.91 -16.04
N LEU A 92 -12.62 -7.63 -15.76
CA LEU A 92 -11.63 -6.73 -15.19
C LEU A 92 -11.17 -7.21 -13.81
N ARG A 93 -12.10 -7.58 -12.92
CA ARG A 93 -11.78 -8.11 -11.59
C ARG A 93 -10.93 -9.37 -11.69
N ASP A 94 -11.33 -10.32 -12.53
CA ASP A 94 -10.64 -11.60 -12.68
C ASP A 94 -9.21 -11.40 -13.20
N ARG A 95 -9.02 -10.52 -14.19
CA ARG A 95 -7.70 -10.17 -14.73
C ARG A 95 -6.83 -9.43 -13.70
N CYS A 96 -7.40 -8.51 -12.92
CA CYS A 96 -6.66 -7.84 -11.85
C CYS A 96 -6.18 -8.83 -10.79
N LEU A 97 -7.03 -9.81 -10.41
CA LEU A 97 -6.65 -10.87 -9.47
C LEU A 97 -5.55 -11.77 -10.06
N ASP A 98 -5.70 -12.21 -11.30
CA ASP A 98 -4.70 -13.02 -11.99
C ASP A 98 -3.34 -12.32 -12.07
N ILE A 99 -3.32 -11.04 -12.46
CA ILE A 99 -2.10 -10.23 -12.47
C ILE A 99 -1.52 -10.15 -11.05
N TRP A 100 -2.33 -9.84 -10.05
CA TRP A 100 -1.88 -9.71 -8.65
C TRP A 100 -1.21 -10.99 -8.15
N TYR A 101 -1.83 -12.15 -8.37
CA TYR A 101 -1.30 -13.44 -7.92
C TYR A 101 -0.04 -13.86 -8.69
N ASN A 102 0.15 -13.39 -9.92
CA ASN A 102 1.31 -13.69 -10.76
C ASN A 102 2.42 -12.62 -10.71
N LEU A 103 2.32 -11.63 -9.83
CA LEU A 103 3.41 -10.66 -9.64
C LEU A 103 4.69 -11.36 -9.16
N SER A 104 5.80 -11.11 -9.85
CA SER A 104 7.08 -11.76 -9.53
C SER A 104 7.60 -11.38 -8.14
N PRO A 105 8.10 -12.34 -7.33
CA PRO A 105 8.84 -12.08 -6.08
C PRO A 105 9.96 -11.03 -6.23
N VAL A 106 10.66 -11.02 -7.36
CA VAL A 106 11.74 -10.07 -7.67
C VAL A 106 11.21 -8.64 -7.78
N MET A 107 9.95 -8.46 -8.20
CA MET A 107 9.29 -7.16 -8.22
C MET A 107 9.18 -6.59 -6.81
N TYR A 108 8.65 -7.38 -5.86
CA TYR A 108 8.51 -6.96 -4.46
C TYR A 108 9.85 -6.55 -3.84
N GLN A 109 10.94 -7.28 -4.11
CA GLN A 109 12.27 -6.91 -3.62
C GLN A 109 12.77 -5.56 -4.16
N LYS A 110 12.49 -5.26 -5.44
CA LYS A 110 12.83 -3.96 -6.03
C LYS A 110 11.97 -2.83 -5.46
N LEU A 111 10.73 -3.12 -5.08
CA LEU A 111 9.79 -2.17 -4.51
C LEU A 111 10.16 -1.75 -3.08
N VAL A 112 10.66 -2.68 -2.27
CA VAL A 112 11.09 -2.45 -0.88
C VAL A 112 12.47 -1.76 -0.79
N ALA A 113 13.03 -1.27 -1.90
CA ALA A 113 14.24 -0.44 -1.93
C ALA A 113 14.03 0.99 -1.37
N MET A 114 13.33 1.10 -0.24
CA MET A 114 13.02 2.34 0.47
C MET A 114 14.25 3.22 0.75
N PRO A 115 15.42 2.68 1.15
CA PRO A 115 16.61 3.52 1.36
C PRO A 115 17.01 4.32 0.13
N ARG A 116 16.88 3.75 -1.08
CA ARG A 116 17.21 4.45 -2.34
C ARG A 116 16.18 5.53 -2.67
N ARG A 117 14.89 5.27 -2.45
CA ARG A 117 13.81 6.24 -2.66
C ARG A 117 13.97 7.44 -1.71
N VAL A 118 14.21 7.17 -0.42
CA VAL A 118 14.46 8.21 0.60
C VAL A 118 15.69 9.03 0.24
N ALA A 119 16.81 8.40 -0.16
CA ALA A 119 18.00 9.12 -0.59
C ALA A 119 17.74 10.03 -1.81
N ALA A 120 16.90 9.60 -2.77
CA ALA A 120 16.53 10.42 -3.91
C ALA A 120 15.70 11.65 -3.49
N VAL A 121 14.74 11.49 -2.57
CA VAL A 121 13.94 12.61 -2.03
C VAL A 121 14.82 13.59 -1.25
N LEU A 122 15.75 13.09 -0.43
CA LEU A 122 16.71 13.93 0.29
C LEU A 122 17.60 14.73 -0.68
N LYS A 123 18.10 14.08 -1.74
CA LYS A 123 18.87 14.75 -2.79
C LYS A 123 18.06 15.82 -3.54
N ALA A 124 16.76 15.58 -3.72
CA ALA A 124 15.82 16.52 -4.32
C ALA A 124 15.28 17.57 -3.33
N ILE A 125 15.74 17.58 -2.07
CA ILE A 125 15.29 18.51 -1.01
C ILE A 125 13.75 18.45 -0.86
N GLY A 126 13.19 17.23 -0.85
CA GLY A 126 11.74 17.03 -0.76
C GLY A 126 10.99 17.20 -2.09
N GLY A 127 11.67 17.54 -3.18
CA GLY A 127 11.10 17.58 -4.53
C GLY A 127 10.78 16.19 -5.09
N GLY A 128 10.09 16.19 -6.22
CA GLY A 128 9.74 14.97 -6.95
C GLY A 128 10.96 14.20 -7.47
N THR A 129 10.81 12.89 -7.56
CA THR A 129 11.83 11.93 -7.97
C THR A 129 11.32 11.08 -9.14
N ARG A 130 12.16 10.17 -9.61
CA ARG A 130 11.81 9.23 -10.68
C ARG A 130 10.99 8.02 -10.22
N TYR A 131 10.73 7.90 -8.92
CA TYR A 131 10.15 6.72 -8.29
C TYR A 131 8.64 6.79 -8.17
#